data_AF-A0A9W9DM36-F1
#
_entry.id   AF-A0A9W9DM36-F1
#
_cell.length_a   1.000
_cell.length_b   1.000
_cell.length_c   1.000
_cell.angle_alpha   90.00
_cell.angle_beta   90.00
_cell.angle_gamma   90.00
#
_symmetry.space_group_name_H-M   'P 1'
#
loop_
_entity.id
_entity.type
_entity.pdbx_description
1 polymer ?
#
loop_
_entity_poly.entity_id
_entity_poly.type
_entity_poly.pdbx_seq_one_letter_code
_entity_poly.pdbx_strand_id
1 'polypeptide(L)' 'WLKVINSRLELDRCMSNQRYETTALSKRLVLQTWKGVLAEEEKLQKDWMDELISGVLVGMAGSGRDEDGVG' A
#
# COMPACT_ATOMS: atom_id res chain seq x y z
N TRP A 1 -12.84 7.95 -6.73
CA TRP A 1 -12.00 7.06 -7.55
C TRP A 1 -10.74 6.63 -6.77
N LEU A 2 -9.82 7.54 -6.39
CA LEU A 2 -8.61 7.19 -5.60
C LEU A 2 -8.89 6.41 -4.31
N LYS A 3 -9.85 6.85 -3.49
CA LYS A 3 -10.25 6.13 -2.26
C LYS A 3 -10.66 4.68 -2.54
N VAL A 4 -11.32 4.40 -3.66
CA VAL A 4 -11.78 3.05 -4.03
C VAL A 4 -10.58 2.17 -4.41
N ILE A 5 -9.64 2.72 -5.18
CA ILE A 5 -8.39 2.06 -5.54
C ILE A 5 -7.58 1.74 -4.28
N ASN A 6 -7.50 2.70 -3.36
CA ASN A 6 -6.79 2.50 -2.11
C ASN A 6 -7.42 1.39 -1.25
N SER A 7 -8.75 1.41 -1.08
CA SER A 7 -9.45 0.33 -0.36
C SER A 7 -9.28 -1.03 -1.02
N ARG A 8 -9.20 -1.09 -2.35
CA ARG A 8 -8.96 -2.35 -3.06
C ARG A 8 -7.54 -2.88 -2.82
N LEU A 9 -6.54 -2.00 -2.86
CA LEU A 9 -5.15 -2.38 -2.58
C LEU A 9 -5.01 -2.90 -1.15
N GLU A 10 -5.62 -2.23 -0.17
CA GLU A 10 -5.64 -2.71 1.22
C GLU A 10 -6.29 -4.09 1.36
N LEU A 11 -7.41 -4.30 0.67
CA LEU A 11 -8.12 -5.59 0.68
C LEU A 11 -7.28 -6.70 0.06
N ASP A 12 -6.68 -6.48 -1.12
CA ASP A 12 -5.83 -7.49 -1.77
C ASP A 12 -4.59 -7.81 -0.91
N ARG A 13 -4.03 -6.81 -0.22
CA ARG A 13 -2.93 -7.00 0.73
C ARG A 13 -3.37 -7.82 1.94
N CYS A 14 -4.49 -7.49 2.58
CA CYS A 14 -5.04 -8.25 3.70
C CYS A 14 -5.29 -9.71 3.31
N MET A 15 -5.90 -9.93 2.15
CA MET A 15 -6.21 -11.27 1.63
C MET A 15 -4.95 -12.07 1.24
N SER A 16 -3.79 -11.44 1.09
CA SER A 16 -2.51 -12.13 0.86
C SER A 16 -1.82 -12.63 2.14
N ASN A 17 -2.40 -12.37 3.32
CA ASN A 17 -1.84 -12.79 4.59
C ASN A 17 -1.87 -14.32 4.74
N GLN A 18 -0.75 -14.91 5.16
CA GLN A 18 -0.62 -16.35 5.39
C GLN A 18 -1.58 -16.92 6.43
N ARG A 19 -2.18 -16.07 7.27
CA ARG A 19 -3.27 -16.45 8.18
C ARG A 19 -4.48 -17.06 7.47
N TYR A 20 -4.66 -16.75 6.19
CA TYR A 20 -5.71 -17.35 5.35
C TYR A 20 -5.27 -18.65 4.65
N GLU A 21 -4.07 -19.16 4.96
CA GLU A 21 -3.53 -20.44 4.51
C GLU A 21 -3.69 -20.66 2.99
N THR A 22 -4.36 -21.74 2.58
CA THR A 22 -4.59 -22.11 1.17
C THR A 22 -5.57 -21.19 0.44
N THR A 23 -6.31 -20.35 1.19
CA THR A 23 -7.23 -19.36 0.64
C THR A 23 -6.59 -17.97 0.52
N ALA A 24 -5.35 -17.81 1.01
CA ALA A 24 -4.61 -16.57 0.87
C ALA A 24 -4.30 -16.29 -0.61
N LEU A 25 -4.44 -15.03 -1.01
CA LEU A 25 -3.94 -14.58 -2.30
C LEU A 25 -2.42 -14.72 -2.34
N SER A 26 -1.90 -15.16 -3.48
CA SER A 26 -0.47 -15.19 -3.69
C SER A 26 0.09 -13.77 -3.64
N LYS A 27 1.09 -13.53 -2.78
CA LYS A 27 1.84 -12.26 -2.76
C LYS A 27 2.29 -11.85 -4.17
N ARG A 28 2.82 -12.80 -4.95
CA ARG A 28 3.26 -12.55 -6.33
C ARG A 28 2.13 -12.03 -7.22
N LEU A 29 0.91 -12.57 -7.05
CA LEU A 29 -0.26 -12.12 -7.81
C LEU A 29 -0.62 -10.67 -7.45
N VAL A 30 -0.61 -10.31 -6.17
CA VAL A 30 -0.88 -8.93 -5.73
C VAL A 30 0.18 -7.97 -6.26
N LEU A 31 1.48 -8.30 -6.13
CA LEU A 31 2.56 -7.47 -6.69
C LEU A 31 2.41 -7.25 -8.20
N GLN A 32 2.08 -8.30 -8.95
CA GLN A 32 1.87 -8.18 -10.40
C GLN A 32 0.64 -7.36 -10.76
N THR A 33 -0.45 -7.48 -9.99
CA THR A 33 -1.69 -6.75 -10.22
C THR A 33 -1.51 -5.25 -10.05
N TRP A 34 -0.69 -4.84 -9.08
CA TRP A 34 -0.51 -3.44 -8.71
C TRP A 34 0.70 -2.76 -9.35
N LYS A 35 1.54 -3.54 -10.04
CA LYS A 35 2.67 -3.03 -10.82
C LYS A 35 2.20 -2.03 -11.88
N GLY A 36 2.80 -0.85 -11.90
CA GLY A 36 2.48 0.26 -12.81
C GLY A 36 1.23 1.05 -12.44
N VAL A 37 0.53 0.70 -11.35
CA VAL A 37 -0.69 1.38 -10.87
C VAL A 37 -0.39 2.27 -9.66
N LEU A 38 0.61 1.90 -8.86
CA LEU A 38 0.99 2.63 -7.65
C LEU A 38 1.69 3.95 -8.00
N ALA A 39 1.34 5.01 -7.28
CA ALA A 39 2.08 6.26 -7.36
C ALA A 39 3.45 6.08 -6.68
N GLU A 40 4.50 6.63 -7.31
CA GLU A 40 5.87 6.58 -6.78
C GLU A 40 6.37 5.14 -6.52
N GLU A 41 6.01 4.19 -7.39
CA GLU A 41 6.40 2.78 -7.28
C GLU A 41 7.93 2.60 -7.18
N GLU A 42 8.70 3.50 -7.80
CA GLU A 42 10.15 3.52 -7.70
C GLU A 42 10.69 3.76 -6.27
N LYS A 43 9.88 4.33 -5.38
CA LYS A 43 10.21 4.52 -3.96
C LYS A 43 9.80 3.33 -3.10
N LEU A 44 9.04 2.39 -3.65
CA LEU A 44 8.62 1.18 -2.95
C LEU A 44 9.74 0.12 -3.00
N GLN A 45 9.91 -0.61 -1.91
CA GLN A 45 10.76 -1.80 -1.92
C GLN A 45 10.16 -2.85 -2.85
N LYS A 46 11.02 -3.74 -3.38
CA LYS A 46 10.61 -4.80 -4.32
C LYS A 46 9.45 -5.67 -3.80
N ASP A 47 9.40 -5.89 -2.47
CA ASP A 47 8.35 -6.63 -1.76
C ASP A 47 7.58 -5.73 -0.77
N TRP A 48 7.08 -4.59 -1.26
CA TRP A 48 6.41 -3.54 -0.47
C TRP A 48 5.19 -3.98 0.37
N MET A 49 4.70 -5.21 0.22
CA MET A 49 3.58 -5.71 1.03
C MET A 49 3.97 -6.09 2.46
N ASP A 50 5.25 -6.40 2.70
CA ASP A 50 5.74 -6.96 3.96
C ASP A 50 6.03 -5.89 5.02
N GLU A 51 6.40 -4.69 4.58
CA GLU A 51 6.44 -3.54 5.47
C GLU A 51 5.03 -2.96 5.62
N LEU A 52 4.62 -2.69 6.85
CA LEU A 52 3.38 -1.98 7.18
C LEU A 52 3.51 -0.52 6.71
N ILE A 53 3.52 -0.28 5.39
CA ILE A 53 3.54 1.06 4.82
C ILE A 53 2.15 1.67 5.02
N SER A 54 1.96 2.18 6.24
CA SER A 54 0.90 3.09 6.62
C SER A 54 1.15 4.44 5.93
N GLY A 55 0.84 4.55 4.63
CA GLY A 55 0.86 5.86 3.96
C GLY A 55 1.02 5.87 2.45
N VAL A 56 1.54 4.81 1.83
CA VAL A 56 1.75 4.81 0.37
C VAL A 56 0.56 4.16 -0.32
N LEU A 57 -0.48 4.94 -0.47
CA LEU A 57 -1.69 4.54 -1.18
C LEU A 57 -2.15 5.77 -1.97
N VAL A 58 -1.60 5.85 -3.19
CA VAL A 58 -2.01 6.69 -4.31
C VAL A 58 -2.52 8.08 -3.89
N GLY A 59 -1.59 9.03 -3.75
CA GLY A 59 -1.91 10.46 -3.70
C GLY A 59 -2.12 11.09 -2.33
N MET A 60 -1.47 10.61 -1.27
CA MET A 60 -1.22 11.48 -0.12
C MET A 60 0.11 12.20 -0.34
N ALA A 61 0.04 13.40 -0.92
CA ALA A 61 1.10 14.38 -0.74
C ALA A 61 1.38 14.44 0.76
N GLY A 62 2.65 14.31 1.13
CA GLY A 62 3.07 14.23 2.53
C GLY A 62 2.34 15.29 3.34
N SER A 63 1.62 14.85 4.37
CA SER A 63 1.38 15.73 5.50
C SER A 63 2.75 15.93 6.12
N GLY A 64 3.45 16.97 5.67
CA GLY A 64 4.61 17.51 6.35
C GLY A 64 4.25 17.63 7.83
N ARG A 65 5.05 16.96 8.65
CA ARG A 65 5.31 17.46 9.99
C ARG A 65 6.21 18.66 9.79
N ASP A 66 5.63 19.84 9.90
CA ASP A 66 6.25 21.16 10.00
C ASP A 66 5.07 22.05 10.48
N GLU A 67 5.03 22.74 11.63
CA GLU A 67 6.04 23.27 12.53
C GLU A 67 5.43 23.57 13.92
N ASP A 68 6.30 23.62 14.94
CA ASP A 68 6.09 24.26 16.24
C ASP A 68 5.49 25.67 16.13
N GLY A 69 4.61 26.01 17.07
CA GLY A 69 4.10 27.37 17.25
C GLY A 69 3.54 27.58 18.65
N VAL A 70 4.39 28.11 19.53
CA VAL A 70 4.06 28.65 20.85
C VAL A 70 2.93 29.68 20.78
N GLY A 71 1.99 29.60 21.72
CA GLY A 71 0.96 30.60 22.03
C GLY A 71 0.18 30.21 23.27
#